data_AF-A0A7C4ULC0-F1
#
_entry.id   AF-A0A7C4ULC0-F1
#
_cell.length_a   1.000
_cell.length_b   1.000
_cell.length_c   1.000
_cell.angle_alpha   90.00
_cell.angle_beta   90.00
_cell.angle_gamma   90.00
#
_symmetry.space_group_name_H-M   'P 1'
#
loop_
_entity.id
_entity.type
_entity.pdbx_description
1 polymer ?
#
loop_
_entity_poly.entity_id
_entity_poly.type
_entity_poly.pdbx_seq_one_letter_code
_entity_poly.pdbx_strand_id
1 'polypeptide(L)'
;MKNQLLLLVFVISLTSCTSKATPNITPTSTSLVPTETLFPTAFQTAFYTPIPTDTQTPIPQPTVPLLVTESTPSLNPTVHKVFLYGVTGAGDRSGTLIVENSFLPMYEPQGGYSELQFIVLLPHPLKNNLSLSQVASMTSDWRMYIYRYRTDNSYSNQPTIELNNFQAETDNDFHRLITKVEREKLQTEFGDCRAFASQVIDEHGGLLWQGYFVLNPNSGLYNLFDNNKAREAVNEGILLGYPYSFYQEETAFFQQKGFITISEPKGGFYRLTYMFNFILASGTSATSEQEALASKLAIGFFPYQQDGKYSMSDSYPVIGNAHPVSGTYTVELPIDYLKENISGNNMYHLQIVDDKGNTIKDETFEYIPYAP
;
A
#
# COMPACT_ATOMS: atom_id res chain seq x y z
N MET A 1 -26.50 35.05 -3.72
CA MET A 1 -25.61 35.88 -2.87
C MET A 1 -24.24 35.22 -2.90
N LYS A 2 -23.23 35.94 -3.41
CA LYS A 2 -21.83 35.48 -3.54
C LYS A 2 -21.14 35.64 -2.19
N ASN A 3 -20.58 34.57 -1.63
CA ASN A 3 -19.56 34.68 -0.58
C ASN A 3 -18.23 34.19 -1.15
N GLN A 4 -17.37 35.16 -1.43
CA GLN A 4 -15.94 34.97 -1.63
C GLN A 4 -15.29 34.77 -0.26
N LEU A 5 -14.43 33.77 -0.12
CA LEU A 5 -13.51 33.70 1.02
C LEU A 5 -12.07 33.80 0.48
N LEU A 6 -11.39 34.79 1.03
CA LEU A 6 -10.04 35.28 0.75
C LEU A 6 -8.98 34.17 0.84
N LEU A 7 -8.15 34.05 -0.20
CA LEU A 7 -6.86 33.37 -0.14
C LEU A 7 -5.80 34.42 0.26
N LEU A 8 -5.26 34.34 1.47
CA LEU A 8 -4.20 35.24 1.94
C LEU A 8 -2.84 34.60 1.65
N VAL A 9 -2.11 35.19 0.71
CA VAL A 9 -0.72 34.86 0.39
C VAL A 9 0.18 35.58 1.40
N PHE A 10 0.87 34.85 2.27
CA PHE A 10 1.98 35.38 3.06
C PHE A 10 3.30 35.03 2.39
N VAL A 11 3.92 36.05 1.81
CA VAL A 11 5.36 36.11 1.51
C VAL A 11 6.06 36.49 2.80
N ILE A 12 6.95 35.64 3.32
CA ILE A 12 7.93 36.04 4.33
C ILE A 12 9.33 35.84 3.74
N SER A 13 9.90 36.97 3.35
CA SER A 13 11.31 37.18 3.13
C SER A 13 12.00 37.28 4.50
N LEU A 14 13.05 36.51 4.74
CA LEU A 14 14.04 36.84 5.77
C LEU A 14 15.45 36.76 5.20
N THR A 15 15.97 37.95 4.97
CA THR A 15 17.35 38.33 4.73
C THR A 15 18.24 37.99 5.92
N SER A 16 19.40 37.42 5.59
CA SER A 16 20.74 37.63 6.15
C SER A 16 20.87 38.47 7.44
N CYS A 17 21.48 37.85 8.46
CA CYS A 17 22.36 38.55 9.40
C CYS A 17 23.63 37.72 9.63
N THR A 18 24.76 38.36 9.38
CA THR A 18 26.13 37.88 9.57
C THR A 18 26.58 38.01 11.03
N SER A 19 27.40 37.09 11.54
CA SER A 19 28.53 37.47 12.39
C SER A 19 29.67 36.43 12.36
N LYS A 20 30.87 36.96 12.11
CA LYS A 20 32.20 36.33 12.07
C LYS A 20 32.59 35.64 13.39
N ALA A 21 33.37 34.55 13.29
CA ALA A 21 34.76 34.49 13.78
C ALA A 21 35.43 33.16 13.38
N THR A 22 36.53 33.28 12.63
CA THR A 22 37.51 32.22 12.31
C THR A 22 38.35 31.90 13.56
N PRO A 23 39.01 30.72 13.62
CA PRO A 23 40.44 30.81 13.31
C PRO A 23 40.98 29.69 12.42
N ASN A 24 41.98 30.12 11.68
CA ASN A 24 42.80 29.43 10.71
C ASN A 24 43.85 28.59 11.46
N ILE A 25 43.95 27.28 11.21
CA ILE A 25 45.14 26.49 11.57
C ILE A 25 45.42 25.44 10.49
N THR A 26 46.55 25.60 9.82
CA THR A 26 47.32 24.61 9.04
C THR A 26 48.76 25.14 9.12
N PRO A 27 49.85 24.33 9.19
CA PRO A 27 50.07 22.95 8.73
C PRO A 27 50.66 22.04 9.85
N THR A 28 50.81 20.72 9.70
CA THR A 28 51.97 20.09 9.05
C THR A 28 51.76 18.58 8.95
N SER A 29 52.23 18.03 7.85
CA SER A 29 52.39 16.60 7.54
C SER A 29 53.05 15.78 8.65
N THR A 30 52.51 14.61 8.95
CA THR A 30 53.34 13.44 9.27
C THR A 30 52.63 12.16 8.81
N SER A 31 53.45 11.27 8.30
CA SER A 31 53.14 10.09 7.52
C SER A 31 52.97 8.85 8.43
N LEU A 32 52.04 7.99 8.05
CA LEU A 32 51.98 6.52 8.22
C LEU A 32 52.04 5.93 9.63
N VAL A 33 50.89 5.43 10.10
CA VAL A 33 50.68 3.99 10.42
C VAL A 33 49.20 3.67 10.11
N PRO A 34 48.86 2.72 9.23
CA PRO A 34 47.51 2.20 9.15
C PRO A 34 47.31 1.22 10.32
N THR A 35 46.49 1.61 11.28
CA THR A 35 45.91 0.66 12.22
C THR A 35 44.92 -0.19 11.43
N GLU A 36 45.36 -1.38 11.02
CA GLU A 36 44.46 -2.43 10.56
C GLU A 36 43.50 -2.77 11.70
N THR A 37 42.33 -2.13 11.71
CA THR A 37 41.17 -2.68 12.38
C THR A 37 40.74 -3.91 11.59
N LEU A 38 41.18 -5.06 12.09
CA LEU A 38 40.66 -6.38 11.79
C LEU A 38 39.15 -6.40 12.07
N PHE A 39 38.35 -5.93 11.12
CA PHE A 39 36.95 -6.32 11.01
C PHE A 39 36.93 -7.70 10.34
N PRO A 40 36.32 -8.72 10.94
CA PRO A 40 36.34 -10.05 10.37
C PRO A 40 35.57 -10.04 9.05
N THR A 41 36.26 -10.42 7.98
CA THR A 41 35.77 -10.67 6.61
C THR A 41 34.60 -11.66 6.55
N ALA A 42 34.28 -12.31 7.69
CA ALA A 42 33.10 -13.13 7.91
C ALA A 42 31.77 -12.36 7.84
N PHE A 43 31.74 -11.04 8.14
CA PHE A 43 30.51 -10.25 8.01
C PHE A 43 30.17 -9.90 6.56
N GLN A 44 31.15 -9.83 5.66
CA GLN A 44 30.91 -9.62 4.23
C GLN A 44 30.54 -10.91 3.50
N THR A 45 31.01 -12.07 3.96
CA THR A 45 30.79 -13.34 3.25
C THR A 45 29.42 -13.98 3.53
N ALA A 46 28.73 -13.59 4.61
CA ALA A 46 27.37 -14.09 4.89
C ALA A 46 26.27 -13.41 4.04
N PHE A 47 26.54 -12.23 3.46
CA PHE A 47 25.64 -11.52 2.53
C PHE A 47 25.96 -11.77 1.05
N TYR A 48 27.12 -12.37 0.74
CA TYR A 48 27.59 -12.64 -0.61
C TYR A 48 27.58 -14.12 -0.99
N THR A 49 26.87 -14.98 -0.24
CA THR A 49 26.12 -16.00 -0.99
C THR A 49 25.11 -15.20 -1.80
N PRO A 50 25.23 -15.10 -3.15
CA PRO A 50 24.11 -14.62 -3.91
C PRO A 50 22.92 -15.42 -3.41
N ILE A 51 21.90 -14.73 -2.88
CA ILE A 51 20.58 -15.34 -2.78
C ILE A 51 20.41 -15.96 -4.16
N PRO A 52 20.25 -17.30 -4.26
CA PRO A 52 20.05 -17.89 -5.57
C PRO A 52 18.99 -17.02 -6.22
N THR A 53 19.22 -16.63 -7.47
CA THR A 53 18.15 -16.11 -8.30
C THR A 53 17.19 -17.28 -8.57
N ASP A 54 16.74 -17.95 -7.52
CA ASP A 54 15.57 -18.79 -7.49
C ASP A 54 14.47 -17.80 -7.81
N THR A 55 14.03 -17.93 -9.07
CA THR A 55 12.69 -17.66 -9.55
C THR A 55 11.85 -17.08 -8.43
N GLN A 56 11.65 -15.76 -8.48
CA GLN A 56 10.66 -15.04 -7.67
C GLN A 56 9.52 -16.00 -7.42
N THR A 57 9.41 -16.52 -6.19
CA THR A 57 8.14 -17.11 -5.81
C THR A 57 7.36 -15.88 -5.41
N PRO A 58 6.48 -15.33 -6.27
CA PRO A 58 5.68 -14.20 -5.86
C PRO A 58 5.03 -14.60 -4.54
N ILE A 59 5.16 -13.74 -3.52
CA ILE A 59 4.33 -13.86 -2.32
C ILE A 59 2.92 -14.03 -2.87
N PRO A 60 2.24 -15.16 -2.59
CA PRO A 60 0.97 -15.46 -3.23
C PRO A 60 0.05 -14.30 -2.92
N GLN A 61 -0.30 -13.52 -3.96
CA GLN A 61 -1.39 -12.58 -3.80
C GLN A 61 -2.61 -13.40 -3.39
N PRO A 62 -3.38 -12.96 -2.38
CA PRO A 62 -4.55 -13.69 -1.95
C PRO A 62 -5.41 -14.01 -3.16
N THR A 63 -5.51 -15.30 -3.47
CA THR A 63 -6.10 -15.75 -4.72
C THR A 63 -7.61 -15.62 -4.58
N VAL A 64 -8.20 -14.69 -5.33
CA VAL A 64 -9.66 -14.65 -5.47
C VAL A 64 -10.07 -15.90 -6.23
N PRO A 65 -11.00 -16.72 -5.73
CA PRO A 65 -11.52 -17.83 -6.50
C PRO A 65 -12.09 -17.28 -7.81
N LEU A 66 -11.48 -17.71 -8.90
CA LEU A 66 -11.96 -17.37 -10.23
C LEU A 66 -13.22 -18.20 -10.49
N LEU A 67 -14.38 -17.54 -10.57
CA LEU A 67 -15.51 -18.08 -11.32
C LEU A 67 -15.14 -17.97 -12.80
N VAL A 68 -14.33 -18.91 -13.30
CA VAL A 68 -13.95 -18.98 -14.71
C VAL A 68 -14.48 -20.27 -15.31
N THR A 69 -15.27 -20.11 -16.35
CA THR A 69 -15.43 -21.10 -17.41
C THR A 69 -14.63 -20.60 -18.61
N GLU A 70 -13.82 -21.46 -19.25
CA GLU A 70 -13.08 -21.11 -20.46
C GLU A 70 -14.06 -20.58 -21.51
N SER A 71 -14.06 -19.26 -21.77
CA SER A 71 -14.89 -18.66 -22.78
C SER A 71 -14.12 -18.52 -24.10
N THR A 72 -14.75 -19.02 -25.17
CA THR A 72 -14.37 -18.70 -26.55
C THR A 72 -14.38 -17.18 -26.78
N PRO A 73 -13.46 -16.64 -27.60
CA PRO A 73 -13.40 -15.20 -27.85
C PRO A 73 -14.72 -14.72 -28.46
N SER A 74 -15.48 -13.95 -27.69
CA SER A 74 -16.70 -13.28 -28.14
C SER A 74 -16.40 -11.82 -28.52
N LEU A 75 -17.32 -11.22 -29.28
CA LEU A 75 -17.32 -9.79 -29.64
C LEU A 75 -17.61 -8.86 -28.44
N ASN A 76 -17.44 -9.33 -27.20
CA ASN A 76 -17.85 -8.61 -26.01
C ASN A 76 -17.01 -7.34 -25.80
N PRO A 77 -17.64 -6.23 -25.36
CA PRO A 77 -16.92 -5.00 -25.09
C PRO A 77 -15.86 -5.22 -24.00
N THR A 78 -14.65 -4.72 -24.21
CA THR A 78 -13.57 -4.84 -23.22
C THR A 78 -13.72 -3.78 -22.14
N VAL A 79 -13.51 -4.16 -20.88
CA VAL A 79 -13.46 -3.19 -19.77
C VAL A 79 -12.19 -2.34 -19.90
N HIS A 80 -12.34 -1.03 -19.96
CA HIS A 80 -11.21 -0.11 -19.99
C HIS A 80 -10.71 0.21 -18.59
N LYS A 81 -11.63 0.59 -17.68
CA LYS A 81 -11.35 1.02 -16.30
C LYS A 81 -12.56 0.78 -15.41
N VAL A 82 -12.33 0.56 -14.13
CA VAL A 82 -13.40 0.53 -13.11
C VAL A 82 -13.13 1.58 -12.06
N PHE A 83 -14.08 2.46 -11.80
CA PHE A 83 -14.02 3.44 -10.72
C PHE A 83 -14.91 3.02 -9.56
N LEU A 84 -14.46 3.33 -8.34
CA LEU A 84 -15.25 3.21 -7.14
C LEU A 84 -15.50 4.60 -6.56
N TYR A 85 -16.77 4.95 -6.40
CA TYR A 85 -17.20 6.18 -5.74
C TYR A 85 -18.04 5.85 -4.52
N GLY A 86 -17.87 6.65 -3.48
CA GLY A 86 -18.67 6.63 -2.28
C GLY A 86 -19.54 7.85 -2.32
N VAL A 87 -20.82 7.64 -2.14
CA VAL A 87 -21.83 8.70 -2.18
C VAL A 87 -22.26 8.96 -0.76
N THR A 88 -22.23 10.21 -0.31
CA THR A 88 -22.75 10.59 1.02
C THR A 88 -24.27 10.71 1.00
N GLY A 89 -24.90 10.79 2.17
CA GLY A 89 -26.34 11.08 2.26
C GLY A 89 -26.76 12.42 1.62
N ALA A 90 -25.81 13.36 1.45
CA ALA A 90 -26.03 14.63 0.75
C ALA A 90 -25.84 14.53 -0.77
N GLY A 91 -25.37 13.39 -1.28
CA GLY A 91 -25.09 13.16 -2.70
C GLY A 91 -23.67 13.52 -3.14
N ASP A 92 -22.79 13.92 -2.22
CA ASP A 92 -21.39 14.20 -2.53
C ASP A 92 -20.67 12.90 -2.91
N ARG A 93 -19.81 12.97 -3.93
CA ARG A 93 -19.06 11.82 -4.42
C ARG A 93 -17.57 12.00 -4.18
N SER A 94 -16.96 11.01 -3.56
CA SER A 94 -15.50 10.87 -3.47
C SER A 94 -15.13 9.47 -3.94
N GLY A 95 -14.08 9.33 -4.73
CA GLY A 95 -13.78 8.05 -5.33
C GLY A 95 -12.38 7.95 -5.89
N THR A 96 -12.06 6.74 -6.35
CA THR A 96 -10.76 6.38 -6.90
C THR A 96 -10.93 5.48 -8.11
N LEU A 97 -9.93 5.46 -8.98
CA LEU A 97 -9.81 4.47 -10.05
C LEU A 97 -9.34 3.18 -9.41
N ILE A 98 -10.11 2.09 -9.52
CA ILE A 98 -9.61 0.78 -9.11
C ILE A 98 -8.61 0.29 -10.16
N VAL A 99 -7.36 0.13 -9.74
CA VAL A 99 -6.27 -0.36 -10.58
C VAL A 99 -6.20 -1.87 -10.47
N GLU A 100 -6.04 -2.54 -11.61
CA GLU A 100 -5.90 -4.00 -11.63
C GLU A 100 -4.76 -4.44 -10.71
N ASN A 101 -5.04 -5.47 -9.92
CA ASN A 101 -4.08 -6.09 -9.02
C ASN A 101 -3.45 -5.17 -7.95
N SER A 102 -4.10 -4.03 -7.65
CA SER A 102 -3.62 -3.07 -6.65
C SER A 102 -4.67 -2.79 -5.58
N PHE A 103 -4.25 -2.74 -4.32
CA PHE A 103 -5.10 -2.33 -3.20
C PHE A 103 -5.18 -0.81 -3.11
N LEU A 104 -6.40 -0.28 -3.22
CA LEU A 104 -6.62 1.16 -3.14
C LEU A 104 -7.45 1.53 -1.91
N PRO A 105 -6.91 2.41 -1.06
CA PRO A 105 -7.68 2.95 0.06
C PRO A 105 -8.70 3.95 -0.48
N MET A 106 -9.94 3.79 0.00
CA MET A 106 -11.01 4.73 -0.23
C MET A 106 -11.32 5.43 1.10
N TYR A 107 -11.08 6.74 1.16
CA TYR A 107 -11.31 7.52 2.37
C TYR A 107 -12.80 7.66 2.64
N GLU A 108 -13.27 7.13 3.76
CA GLU A 108 -14.66 7.30 4.18
C GLU A 108 -14.79 8.52 5.11
N PRO A 109 -15.66 9.49 4.80
CA PRO A 109 -15.80 10.71 5.61
C PRO A 109 -16.42 10.43 6.99
N GLN A 110 -16.32 11.39 7.92
CA GLN A 110 -17.08 11.31 9.18
C GLN A 110 -18.60 11.27 8.90
N GLY A 111 -19.27 10.20 9.33
CA GLY A 111 -20.66 9.87 8.97
C GLY A 111 -20.77 8.86 7.82
N GLY A 112 -19.69 8.69 7.06
CA GLY A 112 -19.45 7.73 6.00
C GLY A 112 -20.38 7.80 4.81
N TYR A 113 -20.31 6.78 3.97
CA TYR A 113 -21.09 6.73 2.72
C TYR A 113 -22.50 6.19 2.97
N SER A 114 -23.46 6.59 2.16
CA SER A 114 -24.78 5.94 2.08
C SER A 114 -24.74 4.75 1.11
N GLU A 115 -23.96 4.85 0.04
CA GLU A 115 -23.78 3.80 -0.96
C GLU A 115 -22.37 3.84 -1.56
N LEU A 116 -21.91 2.69 -2.07
CA LEU A 116 -20.81 2.61 -3.01
C LEU A 116 -21.35 2.44 -4.42
N GLN A 117 -20.79 3.20 -5.36
CA GLN A 117 -21.11 3.19 -6.77
C GLN A 117 -19.88 2.72 -7.55
N PHE A 118 -20.05 1.64 -8.30
CA PHE A 118 -19.05 1.12 -9.23
C PHE A 118 -19.38 1.59 -10.64
N ILE A 119 -18.39 2.17 -11.32
CA ILE A 119 -18.52 2.66 -12.69
C ILE A 119 -17.52 1.91 -13.57
N VAL A 120 -18.03 1.02 -14.42
CA VAL A 120 -17.24 0.29 -15.43
C VAL A 120 -17.24 1.12 -16.71
N LEU A 121 -16.07 1.56 -17.16
CA LEU A 121 -15.89 2.26 -18.42
C LEU A 121 -15.61 1.28 -19.55
N LEU A 122 -16.36 1.41 -20.62
CA LEU A 122 -16.13 0.73 -21.89
C LEU A 122 -15.59 1.72 -22.93
N PRO A 123 -14.68 1.29 -23.81
CA PRO A 123 -14.10 2.15 -24.85
C PRO A 123 -15.17 2.75 -25.78
N HIS A 124 -14.89 3.96 -26.27
CA HIS A 124 -15.84 4.84 -26.98
C HIS A 124 -16.58 4.18 -28.16
N PRO A 125 -17.86 4.54 -28.40
CA PRO A 125 -18.59 4.16 -29.61
C PRO A 125 -17.95 4.56 -30.94
N LEU A 126 -17.07 5.56 -31.03
CA LEU A 126 -16.41 5.95 -32.28
C LEU A 126 -15.32 4.95 -32.70
N LYS A 127 -14.85 4.11 -31.76
CA LYS A 127 -13.93 3.01 -32.07
C LYS A 127 -14.65 1.70 -32.38
N ASN A 128 -15.81 1.46 -31.75
CA ASN A 128 -16.52 0.18 -31.84
C ASN A 128 -17.91 0.23 -32.53
N ASN A 129 -18.37 1.41 -32.98
CA ASN A 129 -19.68 1.67 -33.61
C ASN A 129 -20.91 1.15 -32.84
N LEU A 130 -20.83 0.99 -31.51
CA LEU A 130 -21.94 0.50 -30.69
C LEU A 130 -22.83 1.64 -30.20
N SER A 131 -24.15 1.54 -30.35
CA SER A 131 -25.09 2.45 -29.68
C SER A 131 -25.22 2.11 -28.20
N LEU A 132 -25.75 3.04 -27.40
CA LEU A 132 -26.06 2.78 -25.99
C LEU A 132 -27.02 1.58 -25.83
N SER A 133 -28.01 1.41 -26.71
CA SER A 133 -28.93 0.28 -26.66
C SER A 133 -28.24 -1.05 -26.98
N GLN A 134 -27.25 -1.05 -27.87
CA GLN A 134 -26.45 -2.25 -28.16
C GLN A 134 -25.55 -2.60 -26.97
N VAL A 135 -24.89 -1.61 -26.36
CA VAL A 135 -24.11 -1.83 -25.14
C VAL A 135 -24.99 -2.38 -24.02
N ALA A 136 -26.14 -1.76 -23.75
CA ALA A 136 -27.07 -2.21 -22.72
C ALA A 136 -27.54 -3.67 -22.96
N SER A 137 -27.74 -4.06 -24.23
CA SER A 137 -28.12 -5.43 -24.58
C SER A 137 -26.97 -6.43 -24.47
N MET A 138 -25.72 -6.01 -24.71
CA MET A 138 -24.54 -6.88 -24.63
C MET A 138 -24.06 -7.07 -23.18
N THR A 139 -24.38 -6.13 -22.31
CA THR A 139 -23.91 -6.13 -20.92
C THR A 139 -25.03 -6.40 -19.93
N SER A 140 -26.23 -6.77 -20.39
CA SER A 140 -27.41 -6.97 -19.54
C SER A 140 -27.25 -8.10 -18.53
N ASP A 141 -26.45 -9.10 -18.89
CA ASP A 141 -26.20 -10.30 -18.08
C ASP A 141 -24.84 -10.26 -17.36
N TRP A 142 -24.12 -9.14 -17.50
CA TRP A 142 -22.87 -8.93 -16.77
C TRP A 142 -23.15 -8.77 -15.29
N ARG A 143 -22.21 -9.27 -14.49
CA ARG A 143 -22.32 -9.27 -13.04
C ARG A 143 -21.08 -8.66 -12.43
N MET A 144 -21.29 -7.93 -11.34
CA MET A 144 -20.22 -7.54 -10.44
C MET A 144 -20.31 -8.37 -9.16
N TYR A 145 -19.21 -9.02 -8.84
CA TYR A 145 -19.04 -9.80 -7.63
C TYR A 145 -18.11 -9.07 -6.67
N ILE A 146 -18.47 -9.03 -5.40
CA ILE A 146 -17.64 -8.49 -4.33
C ILE A 146 -17.35 -9.62 -3.33
N TYR A 147 -16.06 -9.86 -3.09
CA TYR A 147 -15.57 -10.89 -2.19
C TYR A 147 -15.03 -10.25 -0.92
N ARG A 148 -15.32 -10.89 0.20
CA ARG A 148 -14.81 -10.50 1.52
C ARG A 148 -13.40 -11.01 1.69
N TYR A 149 -12.47 -10.14 2.11
CA TYR A 149 -11.17 -10.60 2.59
C TYR A 149 -11.31 -11.16 4.02
N ARG A 150 -10.72 -12.33 4.26
CA ARG A 150 -10.84 -13.10 5.50
C ARG A 150 -9.58 -12.98 6.32
N THR A 151 -9.71 -13.23 7.62
CA THR A 151 -8.62 -13.14 8.60
C THR A 151 -7.56 -14.24 8.45
N ASP A 152 -7.80 -15.26 7.62
CA ASP A 152 -6.83 -16.28 7.21
C ASP A 152 -6.07 -15.88 5.94
N ASN A 153 -6.05 -14.58 5.63
CA ASN A 153 -5.39 -13.99 4.47
C ASN A 153 -5.85 -14.57 3.12
N SER A 154 -7.12 -14.97 3.04
CA SER A 154 -7.76 -15.46 1.82
C SER A 154 -9.02 -14.66 1.48
N TYR A 155 -9.48 -14.71 0.23
CA TYR A 155 -10.83 -14.24 -0.10
C TYR A 155 -11.86 -15.34 0.14
N SER A 156 -13.10 -14.95 0.40
CA SER A 156 -14.22 -15.89 0.48
C SER A 156 -14.30 -16.74 -0.79
N ASN A 157 -14.54 -18.04 -0.64
CA ASN A 157 -14.66 -18.99 -1.76
C ASN A 157 -15.88 -18.74 -2.67
N GLN A 158 -16.75 -17.83 -2.26
CA GLN A 158 -17.96 -17.40 -2.95
C GLN A 158 -18.08 -15.87 -2.84
N PRO A 159 -18.70 -15.22 -3.82
CA PRO A 159 -18.98 -13.79 -3.72
C PRO A 159 -19.94 -13.54 -2.56
N THR A 160 -19.64 -12.53 -1.78
CA THR A 160 -20.50 -12.09 -0.67
C THR A 160 -21.62 -11.20 -1.18
N ILE A 161 -21.34 -10.38 -2.20
CA ILE A 161 -22.34 -9.58 -2.88
C ILE A 161 -22.26 -9.84 -4.37
N GLU A 162 -23.41 -10.13 -4.97
CA GLU A 162 -23.65 -10.13 -6.40
C GLU A 162 -24.50 -8.92 -6.78
N LEU A 163 -24.06 -8.19 -7.80
CA LEU A 163 -24.76 -7.07 -8.41
C LEU A 163 -24.95 -7.36 -9.90
N ASN A 164 -26.19 -7.34 -10.37
CA ASN A 164 -26.57 -7.70 -11.74
C ASN A 164 -27.43 -6.61 -12.41
N ASN A 165 -27.41 -5.39 -11.86
CA ASN A 165 -28.30 -4.29 -12.21
C ASN A 165 -27.51 -3.11 -12.80
N PHE A 166 -26.65 -3.38 -13.78
CA PHE A 166 -25.92 -2.31 -14.46
C PHE A 166 -26.86 -1.37 -15.21
N GLN A 167 -26.76 -0.09 -14.90
CA GLN A 167 -27.38 0.99 -15.67
C GLN A 167 -26.37 1.51 -16.69
N ALA A 168 -26.70 1.41 -17.97
CA ALA A 168 -25.85 1.91 -19.04
C ALA A 168 -26.13 3.39 -19.29
N GLU A 169 -25.08 4.21 -19.26
CA GLU A 169 -25.08 5.62 -19.59
C GLU A 169 -24.04 5.92 -20.67
N THR A 170 -24.21 7.02 -21.39
CA THR A 170 -23.19 7.53 -22.32
C THR A 170 -22.73 8.90 -21.85
N ASP A 171 -21.42 9.06 -21.70
CA ASP A 171 -20.75 10.35 -21.60
C ASP A 171 -19.98 10.61 -22.91
N ASN A 172 -19.56 11.85 -23.14
CA ASN A 172 -18.97 12.33 -24.40
C ASN A 172 -17.84 11.42 -24.93
N ASP A 173 -17.09 10.74 -24.05
CA ASP A 173 -15.94 9.93 -24.44
C ASP A 173 -16.07 8.42 -24.17
N PHE A 174 -17.10 7.97 -23.42
CA PHE A 174 -17.19 6.58 -22.93
C PHE A 174 -18.64 6.12 -22.73
N HIS A 175 -18.87 4.81 -22.90
CA HIS A 175 -20.02 4.16 -22.29
C HIS A 175 -19.68 3.79 -20.85
N ARG A 176 -20.64 4.01 -19.94
CA ARG A 176 -20.50 3.73 -18.52
C ARG A 176 -21.55 2.71 -18.12
N LEU A 177 -21.12 1.64 -17.45
CA LEU A 177 -22.03 0.76 -16.73
C LEU A 177 -21.92 1.10 -15.25
N ILE A 178 -23.05 1.42 -14.63
CA ILE A 178 -23.11 1.86 -13.25
C ILE A 178 -23.89 0.83 -12.44
N THR A 179 -23.28 0.33 -11.37
CA THR A 179 -23.99 -0.45 -10.34
C THR A 179 -23.69 0.12 -8.96
N LYS A 180 -24.53 -0.20 -7.98
CA LYS A 180 -24.50 0.38 -6.65
C LYS A 180 -24.78 -0.67 -5.60
N VAL A 181 -24.18 -0.48 -4.43
CA VAL A 181 -24.44 -1.25 -3.22
C VAL A 181 -24.63 -0.30 -2.06
N GLU A 182 -25.79 -0.40 -1.41
CA GLU A 182 -26.10 0.40 -0.24
C GLU A 182 -25.23 -0.02 0.95
N ARG A 183 -24.88 0.96 1.80
CA ARG A 183 -24.05 0.70 2.97
C ARG A 183 -24.65 -0.31 3.92
N GLU A 184 -25.97 -0.29 4.11
CA GLU A 184 -26.65 -1.25 4.98
C GLU A 184 -26.39 -2.69 4.51
N LYS A 185 -26.42 -2.92 3.20
CA LYS A 185 -26.07 -4.23 2.61
C LYS A 185 -24.59 -4.55 2.81
N LEU A 186 -23.68 -3.59 2.64
CA LEU A 186 -22.26 -3.79 2.93
C LEU A 186 -22.03 -4.19 4.39
N GLN A 187 -22.63 -3.47 5.33
CA GLN A 187 -22.48 -3.72 6.76
C GLN A 187 -23.09 -5.06 7.18
N THR A 188 -24.25 -5.42 6.61
CA THR A 188 -24.91 -6.68 6.92
C THR A 188 -24.13 -7.88 6.40
N GLU A 189 -23.67 -7.83 5.15
CA GLU A 189 -23.02 -8.96 4.47
C GLU A 189 -21.53 -9.08 4.82
N PHE A 190 -20.85 -7.95 5.02
CA PHE A 190 -19.41 -7.93 5.32
C PHE A 190 -19.09 -7.80 6.80
N GLY A 191 -20.07 -7.41 7.63
CA GLY A 191 -19.86 -7.11 9.04
C GLY A 191 -18.74 -6.10 9.22
N ASP A 192 -17.78 -6.46 10.06
CA ASP A 192 -16.63 -5.62 10.37
C ASP A 192 -15.52 -5.68 9.30
N CYS A 193 -15.68 -6.38 8.17
CA CYS A 193 -14.61 -6.44 7.18
C CYS A 193 -14.49 -5.12 6.42
N ARG A 194 -13.26 -4.64 6.21
CA ARG A 194 -12.99 -3.40 5.44
C ARG A 194 -12.23 -3.58 4.12
N ALA A 195 -11.76 -4.79 3.82
CA ALA A 195 -10.94 -5.09 2.64
C ALA A 195 -11.66 -6.07 1.71
N PHE A 196 -11.65 -5.76 0.40
CA PHE A 196 -12.51 -6.41 -0.58
C PHE A 196 -11.78 -6.65 -1.90
N ALA A 197 -12.26 -7.64 -2.64
CA ALA A 197 -11.99 -7.78 -4.06
C ALA A 197 -13.29 -7.56 -4.84
N SER A 198 -13.20 -6.97 -6.02
CA SER A 198 -14.30 -6.91 -6.97
C SER A 198 -13.91 -7.53 -8.31
N GLN A 199 -14.87 -8.21 -8.92
CA GLN A 199 -14.75 -8.80 -10.26
C GLN A 199 -15.93 -8.36 -11.12
N VAL A 200 -15.66 -8.07 -12.39
CA VAL A 200 -16.67 -7.94 -13.44
C VAL A 200 -16.62 -9.20 -14.28
N ILE A 201 -17.74 -9.90 -14.37
CA ILE A 201 -17.89 -11.18 -15.08
C ILE A 201 -18.96 -11.04 -16.17
N ASP A 202 -18.72 -11.65 -17.32
CA ASP A 202 -19.70 -11.71 -18.41
C ASP A 202 -20.76 -12.81 -18.22
N GLU A 203 -21.70 -12.90 -19.15
CA GLU A 203 -22.78 -13.90 -19.17
C GLU A 203 -22.32 -15.36 -19.23
N HIS A 204 -21.08 -15.60 -19.66
CA HIS A 204 -20.48 -16.92 -19.83
C HIS A 204 -19.53 -17.30 -18.67
N GLY A 205 -19.43 -16.46 -17.63
CA GLY A 205 -18.48 -16.67 -16.54
C GLY A 205 -17.05 -16.27 -16.90
N GLY A 206 -16.85 -15.45 -17.94
CA GLY A 206 -15.56 -14.89 -18.31
C GLY A 206 -15.18 -13.70 -17.42
N LEU A 207 -13.97 -13.71 -16.86
CA LEU A 207 -13.45 -12.56 -16.12
C LEU A 207 -13.09 -11.42 -17.07
N LEU A 208 -13.78 -10.29 -16.92
CA LEU A 208 -13.54 -9.09 -17.71
C LEU A 208 -12.61 -8.10 -17.00
N TRP A 209 -12.66 -8.04 -15.66
CA TRP A 209 -11.86 -7.13 -14.86
C TRP A 209 -11.82 -7.56 -13.39
N GLN A 210 -10.69 -7.35 -12.70
CA GLN A 210 -10.53 -7.59 -11.27
C GLN A 210 -9.72 -6.48 -10.58
N GLY A 211 -10.10 -6.14 -9.36
CA GLY A 211 -9.29 -5.27 -8.50
C GLY A 211 -9.68 -5.33 -7.04
N TYR A 212 -8.94 -4.57 -6.23
CA TYR A 212 -9.01 -4.65 -4.78
C TYR A 212 -9.23 -3.25 -4.18
N PHE A 213 -10.07 -3.15 -3.16
CA PHE A 213 -10.35 -1.89 -2.51
C PHE A 213 -10.53 -2.07 -1.00
N VAL A 214 -10.27 -0.99 -0.27
CA VAL A 214 -10.45 -0.93 1.18
C VAL A 214 -11.28 0.29 1.53
N LEU A 215 -12.28 0.12 2.38
CA LEU A 215 -12.97 1.23 3.02
C LEU A 215 -12.19 1.68 4.24
N ASN A 216 -11.70 2.90 4.20
CA ASN A 216 -10.81 3.43 5.21
C ASN A 216 -11.41 4.67 5.89
N PRO A 217 -11.96 4.55 7.11
CA PRO A 217 -12.58 5.67 7.81
C PRO A 217 -11.58 6.73 8.29
N ASN A 218 -10.29 6.38 8.40
CA ASN A 218 -9.24 7.26 8.90
C ASN A 218 -7.91 6.78 8.33
N SER A 219 -7.37 7.45 7.30
CA SER A 219 -5.97 7.19 6.98
C SER A 219 -5.12 7.78 8.09
N GLY A 220 -4.41 6.93 8.83
CA GLY A 220 -3.50 7.35 9.90
C GLY A 220 -2.49 8.37 9.38
N LEU A 221 -2.14 8.26 8.10
CA LEU A 221 -1.36 9.26 7.38
C LEU A 221 -2.04 10.63 7.26
N TYR A 222 -3.31 10.70 6.87
CA TYR A 222 -4.03 11.97 6.75
C TYR A 222 -4.14 12.70 8.09
N ASN A 223 -4.42 11.95 9.17
CA ASN A 223 -4.47 12.51 10.53
C ASN A 223 -3.08 12.98 11.01
N LEU A 224 -2.01 12.33 10.53
CA LEU A 224 -0.64 12.78 10.77
C LEU A 224 -0.24 13.94 9.85
N PHE A 225 -0.72 14.04 8.60
CA PHE A 225 -0.32 15.08 7.64
C PHE A 225 -0.93 16.46 7.94
N ASP A 226 -2.06 16.52 8.65
CA ASP A 226 -2.66 17.77 9.09
C ASP A 226 -1.84 18.47 10.20
N ASN A 227 -0.87 17.77 10.80
CA ASN A 227 0.01 18.30 11.84
C ASN A 227 1.45 17.95 11.48
N ASN A 228 2.37 18.90 11.23
CA ASN A 228 3.79 18.71 10.84
C ASN A 228 4.58 17.47 11.37
N LYS A 229 4.12 16.84 12.46
CA LYS A 229 4.46 15.50 12.97
C LYS A 229 4.52 14.38 11.92
N ALA A 230 3.67 14.34 10.88
CA ALA A 230 3.81 13.30 9.84
C ALA A 230 5.19 13.32 9.20
N ARG A 231 5.65 14.51 8.83
CA ARG A 231 6.91 14.66 8.09
C ARG A 231 8.10 14.27 8.97
N GLU A 232 8.06 14.64 10.26
CA GLU A 232 9.05 14.21 11.25
C GLU A 232 9.03 12.68 11.44
N ALA A 233 7.85 12.09 11.61
CA ALA A 233 7.70 10.65 11.76
C ALA A 233 8.18 9.86 10.52
N VAL A 234 7.93 10.35 9.31
CA VAL A 234 8.43 9.70 8.08
C VAL A 234 9.95 9.85 7.94
N ASN A 235 10.54 10.93 8.43
CA ASN A 235 12.01 11.07 8.44
C ASN A 235 12.66 10.04 9.36
N GLU A 236 12.05 9.76 10.51
CA GLU A 236 12.53 8.76 11.47
C GLU A 236 12.20 7.33 11.01
N GLY A 237 11.09 7.14 10.31
CA GLY A 237 10.52 5.84 9.96
C GLY A 237 9.24 5.61 10.75
N ILE A 238 8.18 5.22 10.05
CA ILE A 238 6.86 4.97 10.63
C ILE A 238 6.33 3.65 10.12
N LEU A 239 5.72 2.87 11.01
CA LEU A 239 4.95 1.70 10.60
C LEU A 239 3.46 2.02 10.65
N LEU A 240 2.76 1.69 9.58
CA LEU A 240 1.31 1.82 9.46
C LEU A 240 0.70 0.42 9.47
N GLY A 241 -0.18 0.18 10.43
CA GLY A 241 -0.99 -1.02 10.48
C GLY A 241 -2.41 -0.77 10.04
N TYR A 242 -2.89 -1.67 9.17
CA TYR A 242 -4.21 -1.61 8.58
C TYR A 242 -5.06 -2.79 9.09
N PRO A 243 -5.92 -2.58 10.11
CA PRO A 243 -6.65 -3.68 10.74
C PRO A 243 -7.77 -4.22 9.85
N TYR A 244 -8.23 -5.45 10.09
CA TYR A 244 -9.39 -6.01 9.37
C TYR A 244 -10.72 -5.34 9.76
N SER A 245 -10.88 -4.97 11.03
CA SER A 245 -12.17 -4.55 11.61
C SER A 245 -12.54 -3.10 11.28
N PHE A 246 -13.70 -2.84 10.69
CA PHE A 246 -14.20 -1.50 10.37
C PHE A 246 -14.25 -0.54 11.57
N TYR A 247 -14.35 -1.07 12.79
CA TYR A 247 -14.41 -0.29 14.02
C TYR A 247 -13.05 0.07 14.62
N GLN A 248 -11.96 -0.46 14.06
CA GLN A 248 -10.61 -0.13 14.50
C GLN A 248 -10.01 0.90 13.57
N GLU A 249 -9.39 1.94 14.13
CA GLU A 249 -8.69 2.92 13.32
C GLU A 249 -7.39 2.33 12.74
N GLU A 250 -6.93 2.88 11.63
CA GLU A 250 -5.53 2.63 11.24
C GLU A 250 -4.62 3.04 12.38
N THR A 251 -3.61 2.21 12.62
CA THR A 251 -2.70 2.43 13.74
C THR A 251 -1.34 2.84 13.20
N ALA A 252 -0.85 3.99 13.65
CA ALA A 252 0.51 4.41 13.42
C ALA A 252 1.39 3.99 14.60
N PHE A 253 2.47 3.29 14.30
CA PHE A 253 3.47 2.87 15.27
C PHE A 253 4.77 3.63 15.00
N PHE A 254 5.33 4.14 16.09
CA PHE A 254 6.52 4.99 16.07
C PHE A 254 7.64 4.31 16.82
N GLN A 255 8.87 4.68 16.49
CA GLN A 255 10.03 4.17 17.21
C GLN A 255 10.00 4.65 18.66
N GLN A 256 10.10 3.71 19.59
CA GLN A 256 10.17 3.95 21.03
C GLN A 256 11.25 3.07 21.62
N LYS A 257 12.19 3.66 22.37
CA LYS A 257 13.27 2.91 23.05
C LYS A 257 14.11 2.03 22.12
N GLY A 258 14.26 2.43 20.84
CA GLY A 258 15.09 1.75 19.84
C GLY A 258 14.39 0.70 19.00
N PHE A 259 13.08 0.50 19.16
CA PHE A 259 12.28 -0.39 18.31
C PHE A 259 10.84 0.14 18.13
N ILE A 260 10.11 -0.41 17.17
CA ILE A 260 8.70 -0.12 16.91
C ILE A 260 7.85 -1.26 17.47
N THR A 261 7.04 -1.00 18.49
CA THR A 261 6.09 -2.00 19.01
C THR A 261 4.82 -2.03 18.17
N ILE A 262 4.49 -3.20 17.64
CA ILE A 262 3.33 -3.49 16.81
C ILE A 262 2.34 -4.30 17.66
N SER A 263 1.34 -3.64 18.22
CA SER A 263 0.27 -4.34 18.93
C SER A 263 -0.81 -4.76 17.95
N GLU A 264 -0.97 -6.06 17.73
CA GLU A 264 -2.01 -6.58 16.86
C GLU A 264 -3.40 -6.34 17.47
N PRO A 265 -4.32 -5.72 16.73
CA PRO A 265 -5.65 -5.45 17.23
C PRO A 265 -6.54 -6.67 17.06
N LYS A 266 -7.69 -6.67 17.75
CA LYS A 266 -8.66 -7.77 17.65
C LYS A 266 -9.10 -7.97 16.19
N GLY A 267 -8.89 -9.17 15.66
CA GLY A 267 -9.17 -9.51 14.26
C GLY A 267 -7.97 -9.37 13.31
N GLY A 268 -6.86 -8.81 13.77
CA GLY A 268 -5.59 -8.76 13.05
C GLY A 268 -5.44 -7.62 12.03
N PHE A 269 -4.29 -7.59 11.37
CA PHE A 269 -4.00 -6.70 10.23
C PHE A 269 -4.18 -7.44 8.90
N TYR A 270 -4.70 -6.74 7.89
CA TYR A 270 -4.63 -7.22 6.51
C TYR A 270 -3.39 -6.68 5.78
N ARG A 271 -2.77 -5.61 6.32
CA ARG A 271 -1.53 -5.03 5.79
C ARG A 271 -0.73 -4.34 6.89
N LEU A 272 0.59 -4.42 6.78
CA LEU A 272 1.55 -3.65 7.57
C LEU A 272 2.55 -3.00 6.60
N THR A 273 2.72 -1.69 6.67
CA THR A 273 3.62 -0.95 5.78
C THR A 273 4.58 -0.11 6.59
N TYR A 274 5.88 -0.39 6.47
CA TYR A 274 6.92 0.48 6.98
C TYR A 274 7.24 1.54 5.93
N MET A 275 7.33 2.80 6.33
CA MET A 275 7.60 3.91 5.44
C MET A 275 8.67 4.83 6.03
N PHE A 276 9.61 5.26 5.21
CA PHE A 276 10.64 6.22 5.62
C PHE A 276 11.00 7.18 4.49
N ASN A 277 11.66 8.28 4.85
CA ASN A 277 12.18 9.26 3.91
C ASN A 277 13.43 8.71 3.22
N PHE A 278 13.27 8.31 1.96
CA PHE A 278 14.32 7.69 1.17
C PHE A 278 15.44 8.66 0.84
N ILE A 279 15.11 9.93 0.58
CA ILE A 279 16.09 10.98 0.25
C ILE A 279 17.04 11.18 1.41
N LEU A 280 16.51 11.27 2.64
CA LEU A 280 17.32 11.43 3.83
C LEU A 280 18.15 10.18 4.14
N ALA A 281 17.58 8.99 3.99
CA ALA A 281 18.27 7.73 4.26
C ALA A 281 19.40 7.43 3.25
N SER A 282 19.16 7.68 1.96
CA SER A 282 20.12 7.40 0.89
C SER A 282 21.06 8.57 0.56
N GLY A 283 20.74 9.79 1.01
CA GLY A 283 21.43 11.00 0.59
C GLY A 283 21.19 11.41 -0.88
N THR A 284 20.30 10.70 -1.59
CA THR A 284 20.05 10.90 -3.03
C THR A 284 18.82 11.77 -3.26
N SER A 285 18.97 12.89 -3.96
CA SER A 285 17.90 13.88 -4.14
C SER A 285 17.29 13.92 -5.55
N ALA A 286 17.99 13.44 -6.58
CA ALA A 286 17.45 13.41 -7.94
C ALA A 286 16.53 12.19 -8.15
N THR A 287 15.34 12.40 -8.71
CA THR A 287 14.31 11.36 -8.92
C THR A 287 14.84 10.15 -9.71
N SER A 288 15.60 10.39 -10.79
CA SER A 288 16.18 9.32 -11.61
C SER A 288 17.22 8.48 -10.85
N GLU A 289 17.97 9.10 -9.94
CA GLU A 289 18.95 8.40 -9.11
C GLU A 289 18.26 7.61 -8.00
N GLN A 290 17.16 8.15 -7.44
CA GLN A 290 16.33 7.43 -6.47
C GLN A 290 15.74 6.16 -7.08
N GLU A 291 15.17 6.24 -8.29
CA GLU A 291 14.61 5.07 -8.98
C GLU A 291 15.69 4.03 -9.28
N ALA A 292 16.85 4.46 -9.79
CA ALA A 292 17.97 3.58 -10.07
C ALA A 292 18.48 2.87 -8.82
N LEU A 293 18.62 3.58 -7.70
CA LEU A 293 19.04 2.99 -6.42
C LEU A 293 17.97 2.06 -5.85
N ALA A 294 16.71 2.52 -5.81
CA ALA A 294 15.56 1.76 -5.31
C ALA A 294 15.40 0.40 -5.99
N SER A 295 15.64 0.33 -7.31
CA SER A 295 15.54 -0.90 -8.09
C SER A 295 16.60 -1.96 -7.75
N LYS A 296 17.63 -1.59 -6.98
CA LYS A 296 18.76 -2.44 -6.63
C LYS A 296 18.87 -2.76 -5.14
N LEU A 297 17.94 -2.26 -4.33
CA LEU A 297 17.98 -2.50 -2.89
C LEU A 297 17.72 -3.98 -2.60
N ALA A 298 18.52 -4.53 -1.69
CA ALA A 298 18.22 -5.81 -1.06
C ALA A 298 17.56 -5.53 0.29
N ILE A 299 16.43 -6.20 0.55
CA ILE A 299 15.64 -6.01 1.76
C ILE A 299 15.48 -7.37 2.45
N GLY A 300 16.01 -7.46 3.66
CA GLY A 300 15.91 -8.64 4.49
C GLY A 300 15.08 -8.37 5.74
N PHE A 301 14.21 -9.31 6.09
CA PHE A 301 13.46 -9.30 7.35
C PHE A 301 13.83 -10.53 8.17
N PHE A 302 14.36 -10.33 9.37
CA PHE A 302 15.01 -11.36 10.16
C PHE A 302 14.36 -11.50 11.54
N PRO A 303 14.08 -12.70 12.02
CA PRO A 303 13.57 -12.92 13.37
C PRO A 303 14.75 -12.92 14.35
N TYR A 304 14.55 -12.35 15.53
CA TYR A 304 15.50 -12.50 16.63
C TYR A 304 15.41 -13.89 17.25
N GLN A 305 16.57 -14.47 17.52
CA GLN A 305 16.73 -15.69 18.27
C GLN A 305 16.74 -15.42 19.78
N GLN A 306 16.63 -16.48 20.59
CA GLN A 306 16.62 -16.38 22.06
C GLN A 306 17.91 -15.77 22.64
N ASP A 307 19.02 -15.82 21.91
CA ASP A 307 20.31 -15.24 22.32
C ASP A 307 20.41 -13.72 22.06
N GLY A 308 19.34 -13.11 21.50
CA GLY A 308 19.28 -11.69 21.17
C GLY A 308 19.95 -11.31 19.86
N LYS A 309 20.38 -12.28 19.04
CA LYS A 309 20.87 -12.03 17.67
C LYS A 309 19.78 -12.38 16.67
N TYR A 310 19.75 -11.69 15.54
CA TYR A 310 18.85 -12.06 14.44
C TYR A 310 19.44 -13.16 13.57
N SER A 311 18.57 -14.05 13.07
CA SER A 311 18.96 -15.22 12.28
C SER A 311 19.19 -14.84 10.82
N MET A 312 20.45 -14.72 10.41
CA MET A 312 20.81 -14.44 9.01
C MET A 312 20.35 -15.52 8.02
N SER A 313 20.25 -16.78 8.47
CA SER A 313 19.80 -17.90 7.63
C SER A 313 18.30 -17.95 7.44
N ASP A 314 17.52 -17.35 8.34
CA ASP A 314 16.05 -17.44 8.34
C ASP A 314 15.42 -16.14 7.86
N SER A 315 16.05 -15.49 6.88
CA SER A 315 15.56 -14.23 6.33
C SER A 315 14.33 -14.44 5.44
N TYR A 316 13.33 -13.58 5.63
CA TYR A 316 12.20 -13.49 4.72
C TYR A 316 12.43 -12.35 3.73
N PRO A 317 12.40 -12.61 2.41
CA PRO A 317 12.52 -11.56 1.42
C PRO A 317 11.26 -10.69 1.43
N VAL A 318 11.45 -9.39 1.52
CA VAL A 318 10.37 -8.40 1.53
C VAL A 318 10.49 -7.45 0.33
N ILE A 319 9.35 -7.01 -0.16
CA ILE A 319 9.27 -6.11 -1.32
C ILE A 319 9.14 -4.68 -0.83
N GLY A 320 9.93 -3.80 -1.43
CA GLY A 320 9.85 -2.37 -1.21
C GLY A 320 9.61 -1.60 -2.50
N ASN A 321 8.98 -0.44 -2.36
CA ASN A 321 8.67 0.46 -3.47
C ASN A 321 9.04 1.89 -3.12
N ALA A 322 9.78 2.55 -4.01
CA ALA A 322 10.04 3.97 -3.93
C ALA A 322 8.88 4.74 -4.57
N HIS A 323 8.45 5.82 -3.92
CA HIS A 323 7.50 6.77 -4.48
C HIS A 323 8.27 8.03 -4.93
N PRO A 324 8.62 8.16 -6.23
CA PRO A 324 9.66 9.09 -6.69
C PRO A 324 9.31 10.57 -6.48
N VAL A 325 8.01 10.89 -6.44
CA VAL A 325 7.51 12.27 -6.26
C VAL A 325 7.57 12.71 -4.80
N SER A 326 7.31 11.80 -3.86
CA SER A 326 7.34 12.11 -2.42
C SER A 326 8.70 11.88 -1.78
N GLY A 327 9.60 11.16 -2.45
CA GLY A 327 10.90 10.76 -1.90
C GLY A 327 10.77 9.77 -0.74
N THR A 328 9.65 9.05 -0.66
CA THR A 328 9.38 8.06 0.39
C THR A 328 9.62 6.65 -0.14
N TYR A 329 10.18 5.78 0.69
CA TYR A 329 10.28 4.35 0.41
C TYR A 329 9.35 3.60 1.35
N THR A 330 8.65 2.62 0.82
CA THR A 330 7.72 1.77 1.57
C THR A 330 8.16 0.32 1.48
N VAL A 331 8.03 -0.41 2.59
CA VAL A 331 8.28 -1.86 2.67
C VAL A 331 7.04 -2.50 3.26
N GLU A 332 6.52 -3.53 2.59
CA GLU A 332 5.38 -4.29 3.11
C GLU A 332 5.88 -5.40 4.02
N LEU A 333 5.44 -5.40 5.29
CA LEU A 333 5.86 -6.41 6.26
C LEU A 333 4.94 -7.64 6.20
N PRO A 334 5.50 -8.86 6.17
CA PRO A 334 4.75 -10.11 6.02
C PRO A 334 4.07 -10.50 7.34
N ILE A 335 2.76 -10.27 7.43
CA ILE A 335 1.99 -10.53 8.66
C ILE A 335 2.00 -12.01 9.06
N ASP A 336 1.90 -12.93 8.11
CA ASP A 336 1.92 -14.36 8.41
C ASP A 336 3.27 -14.80 8.96
N TYR A 337 4.35 -14.30 8.36
CA TYR A 337 5.68 -14.57 8.84
C TYR A 337 5.88 -14.06 10.28
N LEU A 338 5.35 -12.88 10.63
CA LEU A 338 5.35 -12.38 12.01
C LEU A 338 4.59 -13.29 13.00
N LYS A 339 3.53 -13.96 12.54
CA LYS A 339 2.70 -14.86 13.35
C LYS A 339 3.30 -16.25 13.49
N GLU A 340 3.89 -16.77 12.43
CA GLU A 340 4.50 -18.09 12.40
C GLU A 340 5.83 -18.15 13.15
N ASN A 341 6.53 -17.01 13.26
CA ASN A 341 7.87 -16.93 13.87
C ASN A 341 7.86 -16.28 15.27
N ILE A 342 6.72 -16.31 15.96
CA ILE A 342 6.60 -15.90 17.36
C ILE A 342 7.52 -16.79 18.21
N SER A 343 8.66 -16.23 18.63
CA SER A 343 9.64 -16.90 19.46
C SER A 343 10.42 -15.90 20.31
N GLY A 344 10.80 -16.30 21.52
CA GLY A 344 11.54 -15.44 22.45
C GLY A 344 10.77 -14.15 22.77
N ASN A 345 11.33 -13.01 22.33
CA ASN A 345 10.77 -11.67 22.57
C ASN A 345 9.89 -11.15 21.41
N ASN A 346 9.61 -11.96 20.40
CA ASN A 346 8.87 -11.57 19.19
C ASN A 346 9.46 -10.33 18.49
N MET A 347 10.79 -10.27 18.47
CA MET A 347 11.54 -9.17 17.90
C MET A 347 11.96 -9.51 16.47
N TYR A 348 11.95 -8.52 15.60
CA TYR A 348 12.32 -8.65 14.20
C TYR A 348 13.21 -7.50 13.76
N HIS A 349 14.15 -7.77 12.86
CA HIS A 349 15.03 -6.77 12.27
C HIS A 349 14.72 -6.61 10.79
N LEU A 350 14.45 -5.40 10.34
CA LEU A 350 14.43 -5.03 8.92
C LEU A 350 15.76 -4.38 8.59
N GLN A 351 16.38 -4.86 7.52
CA GLN A 351 17.58 -4.25 6.98
C GLN A 351 17.41 -4.01 5.47
N ILE A 352 17.78 -2.81 5.06
CA ILE A 352 17.71 -2.33 3.68
C ILE A 352 19.11 -1.89 3.27
N VAL A 353 19.68 -2.58 2.29
CA VAL A 353 21.06 -2.31 1.81
C VAL A 353 21.09 -2.03 0.31
N ASP A 354 22.08 -1.25 -0.12
CA ASP A 354 22.35 -1.02 -1.55
C ASP A 354 23.09 -2.20 -2.22
N ASP A 355 23.35 -2.07 -3.52
CA ASP A 355 24.08 -3.08 -4.33
C ASP A 355 25.53 -3.29 -3.91
N LYS A 356 26.06 -2.44 -3.02
CA LYS A 356 27.41 -2.53 -2.46
C LYS A 356 27.40 -3.07 -1.03
N GLY A 357 26.22 -3.32 -0.45
CA GLY A 357 26.04 -3.78 0.92
C GLY A 357 26.11 -2.66 1.96
N ASN A 358 25.98 -1.39 1.56
CA ASN A 358 25.86 -0.29 2.53
C ASN A 358 24.43 -0.25 3.06
N THR A 359 24.28 -0.17 4.38
CA THR A 359 22.98 0.05 5.02
C THR A 359 22.41 1.40 4.63
N ILE A 360 21.24 1.37 4.00
CA ILE A 360 20.39 2.54 3.74
C ILE A 360 19.49 2.80 4.94
N LYS A 361 18.89 1.74 5.49
CA LYS A 361 18.01 1.83 6.65
C LYS A 361 17.96 0.50 7.40
N ASP A 362 17.99 0.57 8.71
CA ASP A 362 17.74 -0.55 9.61
C ASP A 362 16.61 -0.16 10.57
N GLU A 363 15.77 -1.12 10.93
CA GLU A 363 14.71 -0.92 11.92
C GLU A 363 14.48 -2.20 12.73
N THR A 364 14.08 -2.04 13.99
CA THR A 364 13.72 -3.15 14.86
C THR A 364 12.26 -3.07 15.25
N PHE A 365 11.54 -4.20 15.21
CA PHE A 365 10.14 -4.29 15.55
C PHE A 365 9.93 -5.28 16.67
N GLU A 366 8.99 -4.98 17.55
CA GLU A 366 8.42 -5.94 18.51
C GLU A 366 6.99 -6.25 18.06
N TYR A 367 6.67 -7.51 17.80
CA TYR A 367 5.31 -7.89 17.43
C TYR A 367 4.58 -8.51 18.63
N ILE A 368 3.48 -7.89 19.04
CA ILE A 368 2.63 -8.38 20.13
C ILE A 368 1.34 -8.92 19.51
N PRO A 369 1.17 -10.25 19.41
CA PRO A 369 -0.04 -10.84 18.85
C PRO A 369 -1.26 -10.53 19.72
N TYR A 370 -2.44 -10.52 19.12
CA TYR A 370 -3.67 -10.34 19.88
C TYR A 370 -3.93 -11.55 20.78
N ALA A 371 -4.04 -11.33 22.10
CA ALA A 371 -4.47 -12.34 23.06
C ALA A 371 -5.98 -12.16 23.36
N PRO A 372 -6.81 -13.19 23.12
CA PRO A 372 -8.27 -13.12 23.29
C PRO A 372 -8.73 -13.03 24.74
#